data_AF-A0A3B3R3G9-F1
#
_entry.id   AF-A0A3B3R3G9-F1
#
_cell.length_a   1.000
_cell.length_b   1.000
_cell.length_c   1.000
_cell.angle_alpha   90.00
_cell.angle_beta   90.00
_cell.angle_gamma   90.00
#
_symmetry.space_group_name_H-M   'P 1'
#
loop_
_entity.id
_entity.type
_entity.pdbx_description
1 polymer ?
#
loop_
_entity_poly.entity_id
_entity_poly.type
_entity_poly.pdbx_seq_one_letter_code
_entity_poly.pdbx_strand_id
1 'polypeptide(L)' 'MIDSFAMAKVWQGSYNILRKWNPKEYQMVLGVIGEHGHWTLAAMYPSQKKQFFIHLENQRKRSPDALTQQ' A
#
# COMPACT_ATOMS: atom_id res chain seq x y z
N MET A 1 11.82 10.35 -3.81
CA MET A 1 10.61 9.74 -3.22
C MET A 1 10.13 8.69 -4.21
N ILE A 2 9.94 7.44 -3.79
CA ILE A 2 9.46 6.36 -4.67
C ILE A 2 7.94 6.29 -4.51
N ASP A 3 7.20 6.55 -5.59
CA ASP A 3 5.74 6.43 -5.60
C ASP A 3 5.27 4.99 -5.93
N SER A 4 3.95 4.78 -5.88
CA SER A 4 3.32 3.48 -6.13
C SER A 4 3.59 2.94 -7.54
N PHE A 5 3.68 3.81 -8.56
CA PHE A 5 4.01 3.44 -9.94
C PHE A 5 5.47 3.00 -10.09
N ALA A 6 6.40 3.71 -9.43
CA ALA A 6 7.80 3.32 -9.37
C ALA A 6 7.96 1.97 -8.67
N MET A 7 7.27 1.73 -7.54
CA MET A 7 7.24 0.42 -6.87
C MET A 7 6.67 -0.70 -7.75
N ALA A 8 5.60 -0.42 -8.51
CA ALA A 8 5.04 -1.40 -9.45
C ALA A 8 6.04 -1.77 -10.56
N LYS A 9 6.77 -0.79 -11.10
CA LYS A 9 7.82 -1.05 -12.09
C LYS A 9 9.03 -1.78 -11.50
N VAL A 10 9.38 -1.52 -10.25
CA VAL A 10 10.41 -2.29 -9.52
C VAL A 10 10.00 -3.74 -9.38
N TRP A 11 8.74 -3.98 -9.00
CA TRP A 11 8.19 -5.32 -8.90
C TRP A 11 8.23 -6.07 -10.23
N GLN A 12 7.91 -5.38 -11.33
CA GLN A 12 8.01 -5.93 -12.69
C GLN A 12 9.46 -6.05 -13.20
N GLY A 13 10.46 -5.62 -12.42
CA GLY A 13 11.87 -5.64 -12.81
C GLY A 13 12.24 -4.62 -13.90
N SER A 14 11.34 -3.69 -14.24
CA SER A 14 11.51 -2.71 -15.30
C SER A 14 12.02 -1.34 -14.81
N TYR A 15 12.15 -1.15 -13.49
CA TYR A 15 12.68 0.09 -12.89
C TYR A 15 14.18 0.00 -12.57
N ASN A 16 15.02 0.41 -13.52
CA ASN A 16 16.48 0.30 -13.46
C ASN A 16 17.18 1.16 -12.39
N ILE A 17 16.50 2.14 -11.77
CA ILE A 17 17.13 3.01 -10.75
C ILE A 17 17.41 2.27 -9.44
N LEU A 18 16.69 1.18 -9.19
CA LEU A 18 16.85 0.31 -8.03
C LEU A 18 17.60 -0.98 -8.41
N ARG A 19 18.59 -0.89 -9.31
CA ARG A 19 19.36 -2.01 -9.86
C ARG A 19 20.01 -2.97 -8.84
N LYS A 20 20.14 -2.55 -7.57
CA LYS A 20 20.62 -3.40 -6.45
C LYS A 20 19.50 -4.03 -5.61
N TRP A 21 18.24 -3.78 -5.94
CA TRP A 21 17.09 -4.23 -5.18
C TRP A 21 16.37 -5.32 -5.95
N ASN A 22 16.67 -6.59 -5.62
CA ASN A 22 15.98 -7.74 -6.17
C ASN A 22 14.83 -8.13 -5.24
N PRO A 23 13.55 -7.77 -5.55
CA PRO A 23 12.43 -8.07 -4.67
C PRO A 23 12.27 -9.57 -4.36
N LYS A 24 12.82 -10.47 -5.19
CA LYS A 24 12.78 -11.93 -4.94
C LYS A 24 13.68 -12.40 -3.78
N GLU A 25 14.65 -11.60 -3.38
CA GLU A 25 15.55 -11.91 -2.26
C GLU A 25 14.92 -11.62 -0.89
N TYR A 26 13.81 -10.87 -0.87
CA TYR A 26 13.12 -10.52 0.34
C TYR A 26 12.03 -11.55 0.67
N GLN A 27 11.99 -11.97 1.93
CA GLN A 27 10.92 -12.83 2.44
C GLN A 27 9.56 -12.13 2.32
N MET A 28 9.53 -10.81 2.51
CA MET A 28 8.35 -9.97 2.42
C MET A 28 8.73 -8.55 1.99
N VAL A 29 7.89 -7.92 1.18
CA VAL A 29 7.97 -6.51 0.82
C VAL A 29 6.71 -5.81 1.34
N LEU A 30 6.89 -4.72 2.09
CA LEU A 30 5.81 -3.90 2.64
C LEU A 30 5.78 -2.55 1.93
N GLY A 31 4.59 -2.09 1.59
CA GLY A 31 4.36 -0.77 1.00
C GLY A 31 3.10 -0.11 1.58
N VAL A 32 3.13 1.21 1.70
CA VAL A 32 1.97 2.01 2.08
C VAL A 32 1.51 2.79 0.86
N ILE A 33 0.25 2.63 0.48
CA ILE A 33 -0.38 3.29 -0.65
C ILE A 33 -1.38 4.30 -0.09
N GLY A 34 -1.14 5.58 -0.34
CA GLY A 34 -2.06 6.67 -0.01
C GLY A 34 -2.73 7.18 -1.28
N GLU A 35 -3.99 6.80 -1.51
CA GLU A 35 -4.78 7.26 -2.65
C GLU A 35 -6.13 7.80 -2.17
N HIS A 36 -6.55 8.95 -2.68
CA HIS A 36 -7.89 9.55 -2.44
C HIS A 36 -8.29 9.67 -0.95
N GLY A 37 -7.34 9.90 -0.05
CA GLY A 37 -7.61 10.02 1.39
C GLY A 37 -7.79 8.68 2.12
N HIS A 38 -7.57 7.57 1.43
CA HIS A 38 -7.55 6.22 1.99
C HIS A 38 -6.11 5.70 2.04
N TRP A 39 -5.79 5.03 3.15
CA TRP A 39 -4.50 4.37 3.33
C TRP A 39 -4.68 2.87 3.14
N THR A 40 -3.82 2.26 2.34
CA THR A 40 -3.78 0.82 2.14
C THR A 40 -2.38 0.30 2.47
N LEU A 41 -2.29 -0.70 3.33
CA LEU A 41 -1.06 -1.44 3.56
C LEU A 41 -1.01 -2.61 2.57
N ALA A 42 0.03 -2.63 1.72
CA ALA A 42 0.31 -3.72 0.80
C ALA A 42 1.44 -4.59 1.37
N ALA A 43 1.19 -5.88 1.53
CA ALA A 43 2.18 -6.88 1.91
C ALA A 43 2.34 -7.90 0.79
N MET A 44 3.55 -8.03 0.26
CA MET A 44 3.88 -8.96 -0.81
C MET A 44 4.85 -10.02 -0.30
N TYR A 45 4.59 -11.28 -0.62
CA TYR A 45 5.45 -12.43 -0.30
C TYR A 45 5.97 -13.02 -1.62
N PRO A 46 7.15 -12.58 -2.08
CA PRO A 46 7.68 -12.91 -3.41
C PRO A 46 7.84 -14.42 -3.63
N SER A 47 8.38 -15.14 -2.64
CA SER A 47 8.58 -16.59 -2.69
C SER A 47 7.28 -17.38 -2.82
N GLN A 48 6.19 -16.84 -2.26
CA GLN A 48 4.86 -17.47 -2.30
C GLN A 48 3.99 -16.97 -3.47
N LYS A 49 4.44 -15.94 -4.20
CA LYS A 49 3.64 -15.22 -5.21
C LYS A 49 2.29 -14.74 -4.64
N LYS A 50 2.25 -14.35 -3.37
CA LYS A 50 1.04 -13.86 -2.69
C LYS A 50 1.16 -12.36 -2.39
N GLN A 51 0.01 -11.70 -2.41
CA GLN A 51 -0.13 -10.30 -2.05
C GLN A 51 -1.38 -10.09 -1.20
N PHE A 52 -1.28 -9.21 -0.21
CA PHE A 52 -2.36 -8.82 0.68
C PHE A 52 -2.50 -7.31 0.66
N PHE A 53 -3.73 -6.83 0.57
CA PHE A 53 -4.06 -5.42 0.67
C PHE A 53 -4.98 -5.23 1.86
N ILE A 54 -4.55 -4.42 2.81
CA ILE A 54 -5.32 -4.07 4.00
C ILE A 54 -5.71 -2.61 3.83
N HIS A 55 -6.99 -2.38 3.54
CA HIS A 55 -7.54 -1.04 3.49
C HIS A 55 -7.78 -0.56 4.92
N LEU A 56 -7.14 0.54 5.30
CA LEU A 56 -7.36 1.20 6.57
C LEU A 56 -8.61 2.06 6.42
N GLU A 57 -9.75 1.48 6.76
CA GLU A 57 -10.97 2.27 6.92
C GLU A 57 -10.85 3.13 8.16
N ASN A 58 -11.06 4.43 7.96
CA ASN A 58 -11.11 5.37 9.07
C ASN A 58 -12.43 5.14 9.80
N GLN A 59 -12.41 4.41 10.92
CA GLN A 59 -13.56 4.24 11.81
C GLN A 59 -13.87 5.56 12.52
N ARG A 60 -14.28 6.60 11.77
CA ARG A 60 -14.97 7.72 12.37
C ARG A 60 -16.32 7.18 12.82
N LYS A 61 -16.44 6.88 14.11
CA LYS A 61 -17.75 6.80 14.77
C LYS A 61 -18.49 8.08 14.38
N ARG A 62 -19.50 7.98 13.51
CA ARG A 62 -20.53 9.03 13.46
C ARG A 62 -21.15 9.02 14.85
N SER A 63 -20.80 10.00 15.68
CA SER A 63 -21.64 10.32 16.83
C SER A 63 -23.02 10.69 16.26
N PRO A 64 -24.12 10.14 16.81
CA PRO A 64 -25.48 10.52 16.44
C PRO A 64 -25.88 11.97 16.77
N ASP A 65 -25.00 12.82 17.31
CA ASP A 65 -25.40 14.07 17.96
C ASP A 65 -25.33 15.30 17.05
N ALA A 66 -25.84 15.20 15.82
CA ALA A 66 -25.95 16.35 14.92
C ALA A 66 -27.24 16.34 14.10
N LEU A 67 -28.37 16.01 14.72
CA LEU A 67 -29.71 16.34 14.21
C LEU A 67 -30.58 16.82 15.37
N THR A 68 -30.23 17.95 15.96
CA THR A 68 -31.19 18.87 16.56
C THR A 68 -30.62 20.28 16.45
N GLN A 69 -31.46 21.21 15.98
CA GLN A 69 -31.20 22.62 15.67
C GLN A 69 -30.55 22.80 14.28
N GLN A 70 -31.20 23.35 13.25
CA GLN A 70 -32.22 24.39 13.18
C GLN A 70 -33.29 24.09 12.12
#